data_AF-A0A2T0YRQ2-F1
#
_entry.id   AF-A0A2T0YRQ2-F1
#
_cell.length_a   1.000
_cell.length_b   1.000
_cell.length_c   1.000
_cell.angle_alpha   90.00
_cell.angle_beta   90.00
_cell.angle_gamma   90.00
#
_symmetry.space_group_name_H-M   'P 1'
#
loop_
_entity.id
_entity.type
_entity.pdbx_description
1 polymer ?
#
loop_
_entity_poly.entity_id
_entity_poly.type
_entity_poly.pdbx_seq_one_letter_code
_entity_poly.pdbx_strand_id
1 'polypeptide(L)'
;MHSPRPESLTRRLLRDSAYVLPGLPIALFGASLLLTLLAVSIATAPLWVGALVLPLALVTASEFAELSRRRLQIWGAELAPVSYRPRDPGLSGRLRPVADPRRWLDLIFEMILALPVRLVTFVVAILWILMGPVGLTYFFWSRFIPGERGLIRLLELIGPALVPATAFWQYVLDSAVFFILGVVFLVTLPAVMRGLAALDALLATSLLGAGGRGRLIPLEHPQAHPLERTLSRAAAGRPEARIAESSASFSAAAWSWIGICFAAVVLFVVAWPLTTTVYEIHPALALILTLAHCLSLVLTLKLPWAGIGASVMVSAALMGATAEAGVGIWPWPVTAMLIQCGVILVAALRQPWYCAASGWAASALLTAAAIVMAAPELPDGAVGTGIVFASVGVGVAVLGSLTRQWIRDADRLEVSERTSAQQSRRRRELEERNRIARELHDVVAHSMSVISVQAATARYRLSSISPEAQQEFEEIARSSRQALGEMRMLLGTLRSEEEAPTGPTPGLAEIHSLVEATRASGTPIRVTGLDVVEASSAVGLAAYRMVQEGLSNALRHAPSSTIEVSAELIGEDSREFADTRHLLIQVRNTAPPHPVSVPAPGAGLGLEGIRERVSAVGGTVETGETPDGGYFIRAAFPL
;
A
#
# COMPACT_ATOMS: atom_id res chain seq x y z
N MET A 1 -19.08 0.75 38.10
CA MET A 1 -19.37 1.68 36.98
C MET A 1 -19.40 3.10 37.53
N HIS A 2 -18.38 3.91 37.26
CA HIS A 2 -18.40 5.35 37.51
C HIS A 2 -18.38 6.02 36.14
N SER A 3 -19.54 6.46 35.66
CA SER A 3 -19.62 7.35 34.51
C SER A 3 -18.82 8.63 34.83
N PRO A 4 -17.85 9.04 34.00
CA PRO A 4 -17.09 10.26 34.25
C PRO A 4 -18.06 11.44 34.33
N ARG A 5 -17.99 12.23 35.41
CA ARG A 5 -18.79 13.46 35.57
C ARG A 5 -18.57 14.36 34.35
N PRO A 6 -19.62 15.00 33.80
CA PRO A 6 -19.46 15.90 32.67
C PRO A 6 -18.50 17.04 33.05
N GLU A 7 -17.40 17.19 32.31
CA GLU A 7 -16.43 18.26 32.53
C GLU A 7 -17.12 19.63 32.44
N SER A 8 -16.94 20.47 33.45
CA SER A 8 -17.42 21.86 33.48
C SER A 8 -16.90 22.66 32.29
N LEU A 9 -17.73 23.55 31.74
CA LEU A 9 -17.42 24.39 30.58
C LEU A 9 -16.12 25.19 30.75
N THR A 10 -15.84 25.66 31.97
CA THR A 10 -14.60 26.37 32.33
C THR A 10 -13.34 25.51 32.18
N ARG A 11 -13.36 24.27 32.67
CA ARG A 11 -12.24 23.31 32.50
C ARG A 11 -11.98 22.98 31.03
N ARG A 12 -13.04 22.84 30.23
CA ARG A 12 -12.90 22.59 28.78
C ARG A 12 -12.26 23.78 28.08
N LEU A 13 -12.75 25.00 28.36
CA LEU A 13 -12.18 26.23 27.81
C LEU A 13 -10.71 26.41 28.22
N LEU A 14 -10.37 26.12 29.49
CA LEU A 14 -8.98 26.16 29.97
C LEU A 14 -8.10 25.15 29.23
N ARG A 15 -8.58 23.92 29.02
CA ARG A 15 -7.85 22.90 28.25
C ARG A 15 -7.64 23.31 26.79
N ASP A 16 -8.68 23.80 26.12
CA ASP A 16 -8.62 24.24 24.72
C ASP A 16 -7.69 25.47 24.58
N SER A 17 -7.71 26.39 25.54
CA SER A 17 -6.83 27.57 25.57
C SER A 17 -5.37 27.20 25.86
N ALA A 18 -5.13 26.30 26.82
CA ALA A 18 -3.81 25.78 27.13
C ALA A 18 -3.19 24.99 25.97
N TYR A 19 -4.03 24.44 25.08
CA TYR A 19 -3.57 23.82 23.86
C TYR A 19 -3.26 24.88 22.78
N VAL A 20 -4.18 25.78 22.44
CA VAL A 20 -4.03 26.69 21.28
C VAL A 20 -2.99 27.81 21.52
N LEU A 21 -3.01 28.48 22.67
CA LEU A 21 -2.19 29.67 22.92
C LEU A 21 -0.67 29.44 22.84
N PRO A 22 -0.09 28.39 23.44
CA PRO A 22 1.35 28.14 23.32
C PRO A 22 1.76 27.64 21.92
N GLY A 23 0.81 27.30 21.05
CA GLY A 23 1.09 26.81 19.71
C GLY A 23 1.96 27.75 18.90
N LEU A 24 1.59 29.04 18.80
CA LEU A 24 2.33 30.00 17.99
C LEU A 24 3.76 30.25 18.50
N PRO A 25 4.01 30.56 19.80
CA PRO A 25 5.38 30.75 20.29
C PRO A 25 6.28 29.53 20.02
N ILE A 26 5.76 28.31 20.21
CA ILE A 26 6.50 27.07 19.94
C ILE A 26 6.82 26.95 18.44
N ALA A 27 5.83 27.18 17.57
CA ALA A 27 6.01 27.08 16.13
C ALA A 27 6.94 28.15 15.57
N LEU A 28 6.85 29.38 16.08
CA LEU A 28 7.70 30.48 15.68
C LEU A 28 9.17 30.18 16.04
N PHE A 29 9.41 29.72 17.27
CA PHE A 29 10.75 29.33 17.71
C PHE A 29 11.28 28.11 16.92
N GLY A 30 10.45 27.07 16.78
CA GLY A 30 10.79 25.87 16.03
C GLY A 30 11.11 26.17 14.57
N ALA A 31 10.22 26.86 13.84
CA ALA A 31 10.42 27.21 12.44
C ALA A 31 11.64 28.11 12.25
N SER A 32 11.86 29.11 13.11
CA SER A 32 13.05 29.98 13.06
C SER A 32 14.35 29.19 13.24
N LEU A 33 14.41 28.31 14.25
CA LEU A 33 15.58 27.48 14.51
C LEU A 33 15.83 26.46 13.38
N LEU A 34 14.79 25.77 12.93
CA LEU A 34 14.88 24.77 11.86
C LEU A 34 15.27 25.39 10.52
N LEU A 35 14.69 26.55 10.18
CA LEU A 35 15.05 27.29 8.98
C LEU A 35 16.52 27.72 9.04
N THR A 36 16.98 28.21 10.18
CA THR A 36 18.38 28.60 10.38
C THR A 36 19.32 27.39 10.22
N LEU A 37 19.02 26.27 10.89
CA LEU A 37 19.83 25.06 10.79
C LEU A 37 19.86 24.49 9.37
N LEU A 38 18.72 24.49 8.67
CA LEU A 38 18.63 24.02 7.30
C LEU A 38 19.38 24.95 6.33
N ALA A 39 19.23 26.26 6.49
CA ALA A 39 19.95 27.25 5.68
C ALA A 39 21.47 27.14 5.87
N VAL A 40 21.94 27.04 7.12
CA VAL A 40 23.37 26.81 7.43
C VAL A 40 23.84 25.49 6.84
N SER A 41 23.03 24.42 6.95
CA SER A 41 23.35 23.13 6.37
C SER A 41 23.53 23.20 4.84
N ILE A 42 22.61 23.86 4.13
CA ILE A 42 22.68 24.01 2.67
C ILE A 42 23.87 24.89 2.27
N ALA A 43 24.02 26.06 2.91
CA ALA A 43 25.08 27.01 2.59
C ALA A 43 26.49 26.45 2.81
N THR A 44 26.66 25.57 3.81
CA THR A 44 27.96 24.97 4.15
C THR A 44 28.12 23.55 3.61
N ALA A 45 27.20 23.07 2.77
CA ALA A 45 27.29 21.75 2.14
C ALA A 45 28.57 21.56 1.28
N PRO A 46 29.03 22.55 0.49
CA PRO A 46 30.29 22.41 -0.28
C PRO A 46 31.53 22.17 0.58
N LEU A 47 31.50 22.60 1.85
CA LEU A 47 32.59 22.47 2.80
C LEU A 47 32.45 21.21 3.67
N TRP A 48 31.51 20.30 3.38
CA TRP A 48 31.15 19.12 4.17
C TRP A 48 30.65 19.39 5.60
N VAL A 49 30.79 20.61 6.12
CA VAL A 49 30.19 21.07 7.38
C VAL A 49 28.67 20.91 7.33
N GLY A 50 28.06 21.25 6.20
CA GLY A 50 26.62 21.14 6.00
C GLY A 50 26.06 19.72 6.15
N ALA A 51 26.87 18.72 5.79
CA ALA A 51 26.51 17.30 5.95
C ALA A 51 26.44 16.86 7.41
N LEU A 52 27.13 17.55 8.33
CA LEU A 52 27.05 17.31 9.78
C LEU A 52 25.92 18.11 10.45
N VAL A 53 25.56 19.27 9.89
CA VAL A 53 24.46 20.12 10.40
C VAL A 53 23.09 19.55 10.01
N LEU A 54 22.96 18.88 8.84
CA LEU A 54 21.68 18.32 8.39
C LEU A 54 21.08 17.29 9.37
N PRO A 55 21.81 16.28 9.87
CA PRO A 55 21.27 15.36 10.88
C PRO A 55 20.84 16.06 12.17
N LEU A 56 21.52 17.14 12.56
CA LEU A 56 21.16 17.94 13.73
C LEU A 56 19.82 18.65 13.51
N ALA A 57 19.62 19.25 12.33
CA ALA A 57 18.34 19.85 11.94
C ALA A 57 17.19 18.84 11.99
N LEU A 58 17.41 17.63 11.44
CA LEU A 58 16.42 16.56 11.41
C LEU A 58 16.09 16.01 12.81
N VAL A 59 17.08 15.86 13.68
CA VAL A 59 16.87 15.48 15.09
C VAL A 59 16.09 16.57 15.82
N THR A 60 16.49 17.83 15.67
CA THR A 60 15.81 18.98 16.28
C THR A 60 14.35 19.03 15.85
N ALA A 61 14.06 18.80 14.56
CA ALA A 61 12.70 18.72 14.05
C ALA A 61 11.89 17.58 14.68
N SER A 62 12.51 16.42 14.88
CA SER A 62 11.88 15.27 15.53
C SER A 62 11.49 15.58 16.98
N GLU A 63 12.32 16.35 17.71
CA GLU A 63 12.02 16.80 19.08
C GLU A 63 10.85 17.79 19.13
N PHE A 64 10.77 18.73 18.19
CA PHE A 64 9.61 19.62 18.08
C PHE A 64 8.33 18.86 17.71
N ALA A 65 8.41 17.90 16.79
CA ALA A 65 7.30 17.04 16.45
C ALA A 65 6.83 16.21 17.66
N GLU A 66 7.75 15.76 18.50
CA GLU A 66 7.42 15.07 19.75
C GLU A 66 6.75 16.00 20.77
N LEU A 67 7.21 17.24 20.90
CA LEU A 67 6.55 18.26 21.71
C LEU A 67 5.11 18.50 21.23
N SER A 68 4.90 18.56 19.92
CA SER A 68 3.57 18.66 19.31
C SER A 68 2.69 17.44 19.63
N ARG A 69 3.22 16.22 19.53
CA ARG A 69 2.51 14.98 19.91
C ARG A 69 2.16 14.93 21.40
N ARG A 70 3.05 15.38 22.29
CA ARG A 70 2.76 15.47 23.73
C ARG A 70 1.65 16.47 24.03
N ARG A 71 1.64 17.63 23.36
CA ARG A 71 0.54 18.61 23.49
C ARG A 71 -0.80 18.03 23.08
N LEU A 72 -0.82 17.25 21.98
CA LEU A 72 -2.01 16.51 21.54
C LEU A 72 -2.50 15.49 22.56
N GLN A 73 -1.59 14.72 23.15
CA GLN A 73 -1.91 13.75 24.20
C GLN A 73 -2.49 14.43 25.45
N ILE A 74 -1.92 15.56 25.87
CA ILE A 74 -2.44 16.37 26.99
C ILE A 74 -3.85 16.90 26.70
N TRP A 75 -4.13 17.26 25.44
CA TRP A 75 -5.47 17.70 25.02
C TRP A 75 -6.49 16.54 24.97
N GLY A 76 -6.02 15.29 24.83
CA GLY A 76 -6.84 14.08 24.84
C GLY A 76 -6.91 13.33 23.51
N ALA A 77 -6.01 13.62 22.56
CA ALA A 77 -5.90 12.86 21.31
C ALA A 77 -5.01 11.62 21.50
N GLU A 78 -5.52 10.45 21.15
CA GLU A 78 -4.73 9.21 21.12
C GLU A 78 -3.90 9.14 19.84
N LEU A 79 -2.59 9.00 20.00
CA LEU A 79 -1.63 8.87 18.91
C LEU A 79 -0.86 7.57 19.09
N ALA A 80 -0.75 6.77 18.03
CA ALA A 80 0.14 5.62 18.03
C ALA A 80 1.60 6.07 18.24
N PRO A 81 2.39 5.38 19.07
CA PRO A 81 3.78 5.73 19.29
C PRO A 81 4.57 5.63 17.97
N VAL A 82 5.33 6.67 17.65
CA VAL A 82 6.18 6.71 16.46
C VAL A 82 7.59 6.29 16.86
N SER A 83 8.10 5.22 16.25
CA SER A 83 9.48 4.76 16.45
C SER A 83 10.39 5.32 15.35
N TYR A 84 11.50 5.95 15.75
CA TYR A 84 12.57 6.35 14.83
C TYR A 84 13.61 5.24 14.69
N ARG A 85 14.34 5.21 13.57
CA ARG A 85 15.48 4.29 13.45
C ARG A 85 16.53 4.60 14.53
N PRO A 86 17.02 3.58 15.27
CA PRO A 86 17.99 3.78 16.35
C PRO A 86 19.32 4.31 15.82
N ARG A 87 20.00 5.11 16.66
CA ARG A 87 21.28 5.75 16.33
C ARG A 87 22.42 4.84 16.77
N ASP A 88 23.21 4.32 15.83
CA ASP A 88 24.42 3.57 16.17
C ASP A 88 25.49 4.51 16.74
N PRO A 89 26.30 4.06 17.73
CA PRO A 89 27.47 4.81 18.16
C PRO A 89 28.54 4.81 17.06
N GLY A 90 28.72 5.94 16.36
CA GLY A 90 29.75 6.12 15.33
C GLY A 90 29.51 7.32 14.40
N LEU A 91 30.53 7.70 13.62
CA LEU A 91 30.44 8.77 12.60
C LEU A 91 29.37 8.46 11.53
N SER A 92 29.29 7.20 11.09
CA SER A 92 28.25 6.70 10.18
C SER A 92 26.85 6.72 10.82
N GLY A 93 26.76 6.40 12.11
CA GLY A 93 25.52 6.47 12.89
C GLY A 93 25.01 7.90 13.11
N ARG A 94 25.89 8.91 13.06
CA ARG A 94 25.48 10.33 13.11
C ARG A 94 24.80 10.82 11.84
N LEU A 95 25.07 10.21 10.69
CA LEU A 95 24.48 10.55 9.38
C LEU A 95 23.20 9.77 9.06
N ARG A 96 22.97 8.62 9.72
CA ARG A 96 21.75 7.81 9.55
C ARG A 96 20.40 8.54 9.69
N PRO A 97 20.24 9.61 10.51
CA PRO A 97 18.98 10.37 10.55
C PRO A 97 18.52 10.89 9.18
N VAL A 98 19.45 11.13 8.25
CA VAL A 98 19.13 11.57 6.88
C VAL A 98 18.38 10.50 6.09
N ALA A 99 18.61 9.21 6.41
CA ALA A 99 17.99 8.07 5.74
C ALA A 99 16.65 7.65 6.37
N ASP A 100 16.14 8.39 7.37
CA ASP A 100 14.84 8.14 7.99
C ASP A 100 13.78 9.10 7.39
N PRO A 101 12.85 8.60 6.55
CA PRO A 101 11.82 9.43 5.92
C PRO A 101 10.95 10.15 6.95
N ARG A 102 10.81 9.60 8.16
CA ARG A 102 9.94 10.18 9.18
C ARG A 102 10.48 11.50 9.71
N ARG A 103 11.80 11.63 9.84
CA ARG A 103 12.44 12.86 10.34
C ARG A 103 12.31 14.02 9.35
N TRP A 104 12.28 13.71 8.05
CA TRP A 104 11.99 14.69 7.00
C TRP A 104 10.55 15.19 7.05
N LEU A 105 9.59 14.29 7.32
CA LEU A 105 8.20 14.67 7.54
C LEU A 105 8.08 15.60 8.75
N ASP A 106 8.72 15.26 9.87
CA ASP A 106 8.70 16.10 11.08
C ASP A 106 9.29 17.49 10.81
N LEU A 107 10.38 17.57 10.03
CA LEU A 107 10.98 18.83 9.59
C LEU A 107 10.01 19.67 8.76
N ILE A 108 9.37 19.07 7.75
CA ILE A 108 8.41 19.78 6.90
C ILE A 108 7.20 20.24 7.70
N PHE A 109 6.68 19.38 8.59
CA PHE A 109 5.54 19.72 9.43
C PHE A 109 5.85 20.93 10.31
N GLU A 110 6.92 20.87 11.11
CA GLU A 110 7.23 21.94 12.08
C GLU A 110 7.70 23.23 11.40
N MET A 111 8.43 23.14 10.28
CA MET A 111 8.97 24.31 9.60
C MET A 111 7.92 25.01 8.70
N ILE A 112 7.12 24.26 7.95
CA ILE A 112 6.27 24.80 6.88
C ILE A 112 4.79 24.84 7.28
N LEU A 113 4.28 23.77 7.89
CA LEU A 113 2.84 23.60 8.11
C LEU A 113 2.38 24.13 9.47
N ALA A 114 3.17 23.91 10.52
CA ALA A 114 2.80 24.27 11.89
C ALA A 114 2.66 25.79 12.06
N LEU A 115 3.59 26.58 11.49
CA LEU A 115 3.61 28.02 11.69
C LEU A 115 2.37 28.75 11.13
N PRO A 116 1.96 28.58 9.86
CA PRO A 116 0.77 29.25 9.33
C PRO A 116 -0.51 28.85 10.06
N VAL A 117 -0.67 27.56 10.34
CA VAL A 117 -1.84 27.03 11.06
C VAL A 117 -1.91 27.64 12.45
N ARG A 118 -0.81 27.58 13.21
CA ARG A 118 -0.77 28.07 14.59
C ARG A 118 -0.85 29.58 14.68
N LEU A 119 -0.37 30.30 13.67
CA LEU A 119 -0.57 31.74 13.53
C LEU A 119 -2.05 32.07 13.40
N VAL A 120 -2.76 31.45 12.45
CA VAL A 120 -4.20 31.67 12.25
C VAL A 120 -4.97 31.30 13.51
N THR A 121 -4.74 30.13 14.08
CA THR A 121 -5.46 29.70 15.30
C THR A 121 -5.18 30.61 16.48
N PHE A 122 -3.93 31.09 16.64
CA PHE A 122 -3.57 32.01 17.72
C PHE A 122 -4.21 33.39 17.56
N VAL A 123 -4.18 33.96 16.34
CA VAL A 123 -4.78 35.26 16.04
C VAL A 123 -6.28 35.23 16.33
N VAL A 124 -6.98 34.19 15.85
CA VAL A 124 -8.42 34.03 16.11
C VAL A 124 -8.69 33.82 17.61
N ALA A 125 -7.89 32.99 18.30
CA ALA A 125 -8.05 32.77 19.73
C ALA A 125 -7.88 34.06 20.54
N ILE A 126 -6.82 34.82 20.28
CA ILE A 126 -6.58 36.11 20.96
C ILE A 126 -7.69 37.10 20.64
N LEU A 127 -8.13 37.19 19.38
CA LEU A 127 -9.22 38.08 19.00
C LEU A 127 -10.48 37.78 19.82
N TRP A 128 -10.86 36.51 19.97
CA TRP A 128 -12.03 36.12 20.76
C TRP A 128 -11.85 36.37 22.26
N ILE A 129 -10.66 36.11 22.80
CA ILE A 129 -10.35 36.34 24.22
C ILE A 129 -10.35 37.83 24.57
N LEU A 130 -9.87 38.69 23.67
CA LEU A 130 -9.78 40.14 23.91
C LEU A 130 -11.07 40.88 23.56
N MET A 131 -11.71 40.58 22.43
CA MET A 131 -12.89 41.33 21.96
C MET A 131 -14.10 41.14 22.86
N GLY A 132 -14.22 40.01 23.56
CA GLY A 132 -15.27 39.78 24.55
C GLY A 132 -15.28 40.82 25.67
N PRO A 133 -14.23 40.88 26.52
CA PRO A 133 -14.10 41.89 27.58
C PRO A 133 -14.06 43.34 27.06
N VAL A 134 -13.38 43.59 25.93
CA VAL A 134 -13.29 44.92 25.33
C VAL A 134 -14.67 45.43 24.92
N GLY A 135 -15.48 44.60 24.25
CA GLY A 135 -16.86 44.93 23.86
C GLY A 135 -17.77 45.11 25.06
N LEU A 136 -17.71 44.20 26.04
CA LEU A 136 -18.51 44.31 27.28
C LEU A 136 -18.27 45.61 28.04
N THR A 137 -17.03 46.09 28.06
CA THR A 137 -16.64 47.29 28.80
C THR A 137 -16.66 48.56 27.94
N TYR A 138 -16.93 48.45 26.64
CA TYR A 138 -16.85 49.54 25.67
C TYR A 138 -17.64 50.78 26.08
N PHE A 139 -18.86 50.60 26.60
CA PHE A 139 -19.69 51.71 27.08
C PHE A 139 -18.96 52.57 28.13
N PHE A 140 -18.11 51.96 28.97
CA PHE A 140 -17.43 52.64 30.06
C PHE A 140 -16.20 53.43 29.62
N TRP A 141 -15.35 52.86 28.76
CA TRP A 141 -14.07 53.48 28.40
C TRP A 141 -14.12 54.29 27.09
N SER A 142 -15.09 54.04 26.20
CA SER A 142 -15.27 54.81 24.96
C SER A 142 -15.47 56.30 25.17
N ARG A 143 -15.98 56.72 26.34
CA ARG A 143 -16.13 58.14 26.71
C ARG A 143 -14.80 58.90 26.84
N PHE A 144 -13.69 58.19 26.98
CA PHE A 144 -12.37 58.78 27.16
C PHE A 144 -11.53 58.77 25.88
N ILE A 145 -12.05 58.20 24.78
CA ILE A 145 -11.35 58.18 23.50
C ILE A 145 -11.74 59.45 22.72
N PRO A 146 -10.80 60.36 22.44
CA PRO A 146 -11.07 61.51 21.57
C PRO A 146 -11.16 61.04 20.11
N GLY A 147 -12.27 61.37 19.42
CA GLY A 147 -12.45 61.10 17.98
C GLY A 147 -13.87 60.68 17.60
N GLU A 148 -14.11 60.58 16.28
CA GLU A 148 -15.35 60.06 15.71
C GLU A 148 -15.43 58.53 15.91
N ARG A 149 -16.64 58.05 16.23
CA ARG A 149 -16.92 56.65 16.53
C ARG A 149 -16.88 55.82 15.24
N GLY A 150 -16.15 54.70 15.26
CA GLY A 150 -15.94 53.87 14.07
C GLY A 150 -17.25 53.38 13.42
N LEU A 151 -18.27 53.02 14.21
CA LEU A 151 -19.57 52.61 13.68
C LEU A 151 -20.29 53.77 12.98
N ILE A 152 -20.20 54.99 13.51
CA ILE A 152 -20.87 56.17 12.96
C ILE A 152 -20.30 56.53 11.60
N ARG A 153 -18.96 56.50 11.44
CA ARG A 153 -18.33 56.67 10.12
C ARG A 153 -18.77 55.63 9.10
N LEU A 154 -18.90 54.37 9.52
CA LEU A 154 -19.37 53.32 8.62
C LEU A 154 -20.81 53.58 8.16
N LEU A 155 -21.68 54.02 9.07
CA LEU A 155 -23.06 54.39 8.76
C LEU A 155 -23.12 55.63 7.85
N GLU A 156 -22.27 56.63 8.06
CA GLU A 156 -22.14 57.80 7.17
C GLU A 156 -21.77 57.39 5.74
N LEU A 157 -20.87 56.41 5.59
CA LEU A 157 -20.44 55.89 4.29
C LEU A 157 -21.56 55.13 3.55
N ILE A 158 -22.40 54.41 4.29
CA ILE A 158 -23.52 53.63 3.74
C ILE A 158 -24.70 54.55 3.40
N GLY A 159 -24.97 55.53 4.25
CA GLY A 159 -26.03 56.51 4.04
C GLY A 159 -26.17 57.46 5.23
N PRO A 160 -26.02 58.78 5.04
CA PRO A 160 -26.05 59.75 6.14
C PRO A 160 -27.38 59.79 6.90
N ALA A 161 -28.48 59.34 6.28
CA ALA A 161 -29.80 59.25 6.92
C ALA A 161 -29.89 58.16 8.02
N LEU A 162 -28.95 57.21 8.07
CA LEU A 162 -28.88 56.15 9.08
C LEU A 162 -28.22 56.62 10.38
N VAL A 163 -27.61 57.81 10.37
CA VAL A 163 -26.86 58.35 11.51
C VAL A 163 -27.82 59.05 12.46
N PRO A 164 -27.85 58.69 13.76
CA PRO A 164 -28.69 59.38 14.74
C PRO A 164 -28.33 60.88 14.83
N ALA A 165 -29.34 61.73 14.92
CA ALA A 165 -29.17 63.19 14.84
C ALA A 165 -28.43 63.82 16.04
N THR A 166 -28.38 63.14 17.20
CA THR A 166 -27.75 63.67 18.42
C THR A 166 -26.56 62.83 18.84
N ALA A 167 -25.52 63.47 19.37
CA ALA A 167 -24.32 62.82 19.90
C ALA A 167 -24.63 61.76 20.99
N PHE A 168 -25.68 61.98 21.79
CA PHE A 168 -26.13 61.01 22.79
C PHE A 168 -26.60 59.69 22.15
N TRP A 169 -27.51 59.76 21.17
CA TRP A 169 -28.01 58.57 20.48
C TRP A 169 -26.93 57.88 19.62
N GLN A 170 -25.99 58.64 19.08
CA GLN A 170 -24.80 58.07 18.42
C GLN A 170 -23.95 57.28 19.42
N TYR A 171 -23.74 57.79 20.65
CA TYR A 171 -23.03 57.07 21.72
C TYR A 171 -23.75 55.79 22.16
N VAL A 172 -25.07 55.87 22.36
CA VAL A 172 -25.87 54.72 22.80
C VAL A 172 -25.86 53.63 21.73
N LEU A 173 -26.04 53.98 20.46
CA LEU A 173 -26.04 53.02 19.35
C LEU A 173 -24.68 52.30 19.24
N ASP A 174 -23.60 53.08 19.19
CA ASP A 174 -22.22 52.59 19.11
C ASP A 174 -21.88 51.69 20.30
N SER A 175 -22.22 52.12 21.52
CA SER A 175 -22.00 51.34 22.73
C SER A 175 -22.83 50.06 22.78
N ALA A 176 -24.09 50.11 22.35
CA ALA A 176 -24.96 48.94 22.30
C ALA A 176 -24.44 47.90 21.30
N VAL A 177 -24.01 48.32 20.12
CA VAL A 177 -23.46 47.41 19.09
C VAL A 177 -22.18 46.74 19.59
N PHE A 178 -21.21 47.49 20.13
CA PHE A 178 -19.98 46.89 20.65
C PHE A 178 -20.21 46.02 21.89
N PHE A 179 -21.18 46.37 22.75
CA PHE A 179 -21.59 45.53 23.87
C PHE A 179 -22.19 44.21 23.40
N ILE A 180 -23.15 44.24 22.46
CA ILE A 180 -23.74 43.03 21.86
C ILE A 180 -22.66 42.18 21.21
N LEU A 181 -21.75 42.81 20.46
CA LEU A 181 -20.62 42.12 19.84
C LEU A 181 -19.74 41.44 20.89
N GLY A 182 -19.41 42.11 22.00
CA GLY A 182 -18.68 41.54 23.13
C GLY A 182 -19.39 40.33 23.77
N VAL A 183 -20.72 40.39 23.93
CA VAL A 183 -21.53 39.24 24.38
C VAL A 183 -21.43 38.08 23.39
N VAL A 184 -21.56 38.35 22.08
CA VAL A 184 -21.42 37.32 21.03
C VAL A 184 -20.04 36.67 21.09
N PHE A 185 -18.96 37.45 21.21
CA PHE A 185 -17.60 36.91 21.35
C PHE A 185 -17.46 35.99 22.57
N LEU A 186 -18.00 36.37 23.74
CA LEU A 186 -17.93 35.56 24.96
C LEU A 186 -18.78 34.28 24.91
N VAL A 187 -19.99 34.37 24.35
CA VAL A 187 -20.88 33.21 24.20
C VAL A 187 -20.30 32.20 23.20
N THR A 188 -19.67 32.70 22.12
CA THR A 188 -19.06 31.84 21.09
C THR A 188 -17.65 31.36 21.43
N LEU A 189 -16.95 31.99 22.38
CA LEU A 189 -15.58 31.67 22.77
C LEU A 189 -15.33 30.17 23.03
N PRO A 190 -16.16 29.43 23.81
CA PRO A 190 -15.92 28.01 24.05
C PRO A 190 -16.02 27.15 22.78
N ALA A 191 -16.94 27.50 21.88
CA ALA A 191 -17.14 26.78 20.62
C ALA A 191 -15.99 27.07 19.64
N VAL A 192 -15.59 28.34 19.53
CA VAL A 192 -14.47 28.76 18.68
C VAL A 192 -13.16 28.15 19.17
N MET A 193 -12.85 28.22 20.47
CA MET A 193 -11.62 27.63 21.03
C MET A 193 -11.55 26.12 20.79
N ARG A 194 -12.68 25.41 20.94
CA ARG A 194 -12.75 23.98 20.60
C ARG A 194 -12.55 23.73 19.11
N GLY A 195 -13.18 24.54 18.25
CA GLY A 195 -13.02 24.42 16.80
C GLY A 195 -11.56 24.63 16.35
N LEU A 196 -10.89 25.64 16.90
CA LEU A 196 -9.48 25.91 16.64
C LEU A 196 -8.57 24.78 17.15
N ALA A 197 -8.82 24.28 18.36
CA ALA A 197 -8.08 23.15 18.92
C ALA A 197 -8.29 21.87 18.09
N ALA A 198 -9.53 21.60 17.67
CA ALA A 198 -9.85 20.46 16.81
C ALA A 198 -9.22 20.58 15.43
N LEU A 199 -9.18 21.78 14.83
CA LEU A 199 -8.54 22.01 13.54
C LEU A 199 -7.04 21.71 13.59
N ASP A 200 -6.33 22.29 14.56
CA ASP A 200 -4.90 22.03 14.75
C ASP A 200 -4.64 20.55 15.11
N ALA A 201 -5.51 19.95 15.93
CA ALA A 201 -5.40 18.54 16.29
C ALA A 201 -5.62 17.59 15.10
N LEU A 202 -6.60 17.86 14.22
CA LEU A 202 -6.84 17.08 13.01
C LEU A 202 -5.66 17.15 12.04
N LEU A 203 -5.11 18.35 11.84
CA LEU A 203 -3.92 18.55 11.00
C LEU A 203 -2.73 17.80 11.58
N ALA A 204 -2.45 17.98 12.87
CA ALA A 204 -1.31 17.35 13.51
C ALA A 204 -1.46 15.83 13.63
N THR A 205 -2.65 15.28 13.88
CA THR A 205 -2.88 13.82 13.91
C THR A 205 -2.77 13.20 12.53
N SER A 206 -3.25 13.87 11.47
CA SER A 206 -3.13 13.37 10.10
C SER A 206 -1.69 13.36 9.60
N LEU A 207 -0.89 14.36 9.99
CA LEU A 207 0.48 14.54 9.51
C LEU A 207 1.50 13.84 10.42
N LEU A 208 1.44 14.06 11.74
CA LEU A 208 2.34 13.48 12.75
C LEU A 208 1.87 12.12 13.29
N GLY A 209 0.71 11.61 12.88
CA GLY A 209 0.25 10.27 13.22
C GLY A 209 0.96 9.18 12.39
N ALA A 210 0.91 7.95 12.88
CA ALA A 210 1.42 6.79 12.16
C ALA A 210 0.40 6.30 11.10
N GLY A 211 0.04 7.14 10.10
CA GLY A 211 -0.40 6.70 8.76
C GLY A 211 -1.72 5.93 8.63
N GLY A 212 -2.32 5.46 9.72
CA GLY A 212 -3.68 4.96 9.73
C GLY A 212 -4.63 6.15 9.79
N ARG A 213 -5.67 6.15 8.95
CA ARG A 213 -6.90 6.90 9.25
C ARG A 213 -7.30 6.49 10.66
N GLY A 214 -7.01 7.32 11.65
CA GLY A 214 -7.39 7.09 13.03
C GLY A 214 -8.91 7.07 13.10
N ARG A 215 -9.50 5.88 12.98
CA ARG A 215 -10.82 5.65 13.57
C ARG A 215 -10.60 5.89 15.05
N LEU A 216 -11.20 6.96 15.58
CA LEU A 216 -11.59 7.00 16.98
C LEU A 216 -12.44 5.75 17.19
N ILE A 217 -11.86 4.70 17.79
CA ILE A 217 -12.61 3.51 18.17
C ILE A 217 -13.42 3.92 19.40
N PRO A 218 -14.76 4.02 19.33
CA PRO A 218 -15.56 4.19 20.52
C PRO A 218 -15.41 2.91 21.34
N LEU A 219 -15.00 3.03 22.60
CA LEU A 219 -14.96 1.90 23.53
C LEU A 219 -16.38 1.46 23.89
N GLU A 220 -17.02 0.68 23.02
CA GLU A 220 -18.20 -0.09 23.36
C GLU A 220 -18.13 -1.49 22.76
N HIS A 221 -17.55 -2.42 23.52
CA HIS A 221 -17.98 -3.81 23.54
C HIS A 221 -17.95 -4.32 24.99
N PRO A 222 -19.09 -4.28 25.71
CA PRO A 222 -19.24 -5.00 26.96
C PRO A 222 -19.60 -6.45 26.61
N GLN A 223 -18.59 -7.35 26.55
CA GLN A 223 -18.66 -8.82 26.77
C GLN A 223 -17.52 -9.58 26.05
N ALA A 224 -16.25 -9.29 26.34
CA ALA A 224 -15.15 -10.20 25.99
C ALA A 224 -14.82 -11.10 27.21
N HIS A 225 -14.79 -12.41 26.98
CA HIS A 225 -14.66 -13.48 27.98
C HIS A 225 -13.30 -13.41 28.71
N PRO A 226 -13.18 -13.76 30.01
CA PRO A 226 -11.95 -13.63 30.78
C PRO A 226 -10.71 -14.31 30.17
N LEU A 227 -10.91 -15.37 29.38
CA LEU A 227 -9.87 -16.15 28.71
C LEU A 227 -9.21 -15.41 27.53
N GLU A 228 -9.93 -14.53 26.83
CA GLU A 228 -9.34 -13.75 25.73
C GLU A 228 -8.38 -12.68 26.24
N ARG A 229 -8.63 -12.12 27.43
CA ARG A 229 -7.75 -11.13 28.07
C ARG A 229 -6.42 -11.73 28.56
N THR A 230 -6.43 -13.01 28.93
CA THR A 230 -5.21 -13.73 29.32
C THR A 230 -4.40 -14.15 28.10
N LEU A 231 -5.06 -14.59 27.02
CA LEU A 231 -4.38 -14.94 25.76
C LEU A 231 -3.78 -13.71 25.07
N SER A 232 -4.47 -12.56 25.08
CA SER A 232 -3.93 -11.31 24.53
C SER A 232 -2.73 -10.78 25.33
N ARG A 233 -2.70 -10.97 26.65
CA ARG A 233 -1.55 -10.63 27.51
C ARG A 233 -0.39 -11.61 27.36
N ALA A 234 -0.67 -12.90 27.15
CA ALA A 234 0.36 -13.91 26.91
C ALA A 234 1.00 -13.75 25.52
N ALA A 235 0.23 -13.33 24.51
CA ALA A 235 0.73 -13.02 23.18
C ALA A 235 1.60 -11.75 23.13
N ALA A 236 1.35 -10.78 24.03
CA ALA A 236 2.13 -9.54 24.13
C ALA A 236 3.52 -9.71 24.81
N GLY A 237 3.81 -10.89 25.40
CA GLY A 237 5.02 -11.14 26.16
C GLY A 237 6.21 -11.75 25.39
N ARG A 238 6.13 -11.89 24.06
CA ARG A 238 7.26 -12.40 23.23
C ARG A 238 7.79 -11.30 22.30
N PRO A 239 9.12 -11.01 22.27
CA PRO A 239 9.67 -9.88 21.51
C PRO A 239 9.77 -10.09 19.98
N GLU A 240 8.99 -10.99 19.39
CA GLU A 240 9.05 -11.32 17.95
C GLU A 240 7.70 -11.23 17.24
N ALA A 241 6.76 -10.45 17.78
CA ALA A 241 5.67 -9.95 16.95
C ALA A 241 6.25 -8.93 15.99
N ARG A 242 6.56 -9.37 14.75
CA ARG A 242 6.84 -8.48 13.62
C ARG A 242 5.77 -7.41 13.58
N ILE A 243 6.12 -6.23 14.08
CA ILE A 243 5.45 -4.99 13.74
C ILE A 243 5.61 -4.94 12.23
N ALA A 244 4.53 -5.26 11.51
CA ALA A 244 4.43 -4.85 10.13
C ALA A 244 4.73 -3.36 10.16
N GLU A 245 5.89 -2.97 9.61
CA GLU A 245 6.27 -1.59 9.41
C GLU A 245 5.25 -1.00 8.43
N SER A 246 4.06 -0.69 8.93
CA SER A 246 3.15 0.29 8.37
C SER A 246 3.84 1.62 8.60
N SER A 247 4.93 1.83 7.85
CA SER A 247 5.53 3.15 7.71
C SER A 247 4.41 4.05 7.24
N ALA A 248 4.07 4.98 8.11
CA ALA A 248 3.18 6.08 7.83
C ALA A 248 3.83 7.04 6.86
N SER A 249 4.17 6.54 5.67
CA SER A 249 4.48 7.36 4.54
C SER A 249 3.14 7.73 3.92
N PHE A 250 2.80 9.02 3.93
CA PHE A 250 1.93 9.52 2.86
C PHE A 250 2.45 8.93 1.55
N SER A 251 1.56 8.41 0.71
CA SER A 251 1.99 7.90 -0.60
C SER A 251 2.88 8.95 -1.26
N ALA A 252 3.94 8.55 -1.95
CA ALA A 252 4.84 9.49 -2.63
C ALA A 252 4.06 10.51 -3.51
N ALA A 253 2.86 10.13 -3.98
CA ALA A 253 1.91 10.98 -4.66
C ALA A 253 1.36 12.14 -3.80
N ALA A 254 1.03 11.93 -2.53
CA ALA A 254 0.52 12.98 -1.64
C ALA A 254 1.61 14.00 -1.25
N TRP A 255 2.82 13.54 -0.95
CA TRP A 255 3.96 14.42 -0.66
C TRP A 255 4.30 15.35 -1.81
N SER A 256 4.30 14.77 -3.01
CA SER A 256 4.61 15.51 -4.20
C SER A 256 3.50 16.48 -4.60
N TRP A 257 2.23 16.16 -4.32
CA TRP A 257 1.12 17.13 -4.41
C TRP A 257 1.30 18.31 -3.47
N ILE A 258 1.56 18.06 -2.18
CA ILE A 258 1.75 19.11 -1.18
C ILE A 258 2.95 19.99 -1.54
N GLY A 259 4.08 19.38 -1.90
CA GLY A 259 5.29 20.11 -2.27
C GLY A 259 5.11 20.97 -3.51
N ILE A 260 4.43 20.48 -4.54
CA ILE A 260 4.20 21.22 -5.79
C ILE A 260 3.17 22.34 -5.60
N CYS A 261 2.09 22.10 -4.85
CA CYS A 261 1.15 23.17 -4.50
C CYS A 261 1.83 24.25 -3.65
N PHE A 262 2.67 23.87 -2.69
CA PHE A 262 3.44 24.83 -1.90
C PHE A 262 4.40 25.65 -2.78
N ALA A 263 5.16 25.00 -3.67
CA ALA A 263 6.04 25.69 -4.61
C ALA A 263 5.27 26.64 -5.53
N ALA A 264 4.10 26.24 -6.04
CA ALA A 264 3.24 27.10 -6.86
C ALA A 264 2.77 28.34 -6.09
N VAL A 265 2.38 28.20 -4.82
CA VAL A 265 1.95 29.34 -3.98
C VAL A 265 3.13 30.29 -3.70
N VAL A 266 4.30 29.76 -3.34
CA VAL A 266 5.49 30.58 -3.09
C VAL A 266 5.91 31.34 -4.34
N LEU A 267 5.95 30.65 -5.49
CA LEU A 267 6.27 31.29 -6.78
C LEU A 267 5.24 32.35 -7.15
N PHE A 268 3.95 32.10 -6.92
CA PHE A 268 2.89 33.08 -7.19
C PHE A 268 3.04 34.35 -6.35
N VAL A 269 3.26 34.21 -5.04
CA VAL A 269 3.43 35.33 -4.09
C VAL A 269 4.60 36.23 -4.48
N VAL A 270 5.64 35.66 -5.10
CA VAL A 270 6.82 36.40 -5.56
C VAL A 270 6.65 36.92 -7.00
N ALA A 271 6.09 36.11 -7.90
CA ALA A 271 5.95 36.43 -9.31
C ALA A 271 4.99 37.60 -9.55
N TRP A 272 3.83 37.61 -8.89
CA TRP A 272 2.82 38.65 -9.15
C TRP A 272 3.32 40.07 -8.83
N PRO A 273 3.89 40.35 -7.63
CA PRO A 273 4.45 41.67 -7.35
C PRO A 273 5.58 42.03 -8.30
N LEU A 274 6.51 41.11 -8.59
CA LEU A 274 7.64 41.39 -9.47
C LEU A 274 7.21 41.72 -10.90
N THR A 275 6.26 40.96 -11.47
CA THR A 275 5.72 41.26 -12.80
C THR A 275 5.01 42.61 -12.83
N THR A 276 4.42 43.04 -11.72
CA THR A 276 3.76 44.36 -11.61
C THR A 276 4.77 45.50 -11.46
N THR A 277 5.77 45.35 -10.59
CA THR A 277 6.66 46.46 -10.20
C THR A 277 7.90 46.59 -11.06
N VAL A 278 8.45 45.47 -11.57
CA VAL A 278 9.69 45.48 -12.36
C VAL A 278 9.39 45.64 -13.85
N TYR A 279 8.35 44.97 -14.33
CA TYR A 279 7.95 44.99 -15.74
C TYR A 279 6.78 45.96 -16.02
N GLU A 280 6.37 46.73 -15.01
CA GLU A 280 5.31 47.75 -15.09
C GLU A 280 3.98 47.26 -15.68
N ILE A 281 3.70 45.95 -15.56
CA ILE A 281 2.47 45.35 -16.07
C ILE A 281 1.31 45.70 -15.14
N HIS A 282 0.16 46.02 -15.72
CA HIS A 282 -1.06 46.31 -14.94
C HIS A 282 -1.34 45.20 -13.90
N PRO A 283 -1.57 45.54 -12.61
CA PRO A 283 -1.62 44.56 -11.53
C PRO A 283 -2.61 43.40 -11.75
N ALA A 284 -3.76 43.69 -12.36
CA ALA A 284 -4.77 42.68 -12.67
C ALA A 284 -4.31 41.69 -13.77
N LEU A 285 -3.60 42.16 -14.79
CA LEU A 285 -3.09 41.30 -15.86
C LEU A 285 -1.93 40.44 -15.34
N ALA A 286 -1.02 41.05 -14.57
CA ALA A 286 0.07 40.34 -13.90
C ALA A 286 -0.46 39.24 -12.98
N LEU A 287 -1.53 39.51 -12.22
CA LEU A 287 -2.20 38.53 -11.35
C LEU A 287 -2.68 37.33 -12.17
N ILE A 288 -3.43 37.57 -13.25
CA ILE A 288 -4.02 36.52 -14.08
C ILE A 288 -2.93 35.65 -14.73
N LEU A 289 -1.92 36.27 -15.35
CA LEU A 289 -0.85 35.54 -16.03
C LEU A 289 -0.01 34.72 -15.06
N THR A 290 0.43 35.30 -13.95
CA THR A 290 1.27 34.59 -12.96
C THR A 290 0.50 33.49 -12.22
N LEU A 291 -0.78 33.71 -11.90
CA LEU A 291 -1.64 32.68 -11.32
C LEU A 291 -1.85 31.52 -12.30
N ALA A 292 -2.12 31.82 -13.58
CA ALA A 292 -2.29 30.79 -14.61
C ALA A 292 -1.00 29.98 -14.82
N HIS A 293 0.17 30.62 -14.79
CA HIS A 293 1.46 29.94 -14.89
C HIS A 293 1.73 29.04 -13.68
N CYS A 294 1.44 29.51 -12.47
CA CYS A 294 1.58 28.68 -11.27
C CYS A 294 0.57 27.52 -11.24
N LEU A 295 -0.64 27.71 -11.78
CA LEU A 295 -1.64 26.65 -11.89
C LEU A 295 -1.26 25.60 -12.93
N SER A 296 -0.55 25.97 -14.01
CA SER A 296 -0.06 25.01 -15.01
C SER A 296 0.89 23.97 -14.40
N LEU A 297 1.69 24.37 -13.41
CA LEU A 297 2.55 23.50 -12.60
C LEU A 297 1.75 22.41 -11.88
N VAL A 298 0.66 22.80 -11.22
CA VAL A 298 -0.24 21.87 -10.52
C VAL A 298 -1.03 21.02 -11.52
N LEU A 299 -1.48 21.61 -12.63
CA LEU A 299 -2.24 20.91 -13.68
C LEU A 299 -1.42 19.77 -14.31
N THR A 300 -0.11 19.97 -14.46
CA THR A 300 0.83 18.97 -15.00
C THR A 300 0.85 17.67 -14.19
N LEU A 301 0.43 17.70 -12.91
CA LEU A 301 0.28 16.51 -12.07
C LEU A 301 -0.82 15.56 -12.51
N LYS A 302 -1.95 16.10 -12.98
CA LYS A 302 -3.11 15.30 -13.39
C LYS A 302 -3.14 15.11 -14.90
N LEU A 303 -2.90 16.19 -15.63
CA LEU A 303 -3.07 16.28 -17.07
C LEU A 303 -1.77 16.87 -17.66
N PRO A 304 -0.74 16.04 -17.89
CA PRO A 304 0.60 16.53 -18.21
C PRO A 304 0.63 17.36 -19.50
N TRP A 305 -0.07 16.92 -20.54
CA TRP A 305 -0.14 17.64 -21.81
C TRP A 305 -0.91 18.96 -21.70
N ALA A 306 -2.01 18.98 -20.94
CA ALA A 306 -2.77 20.20 -20.70
C ALA A 306 -1.96 21.20 -19.86
N GLY A 307 -1.24 20.73 -18.84
CA GLY A 307 -0.35 21.55 -18.01
C GLY A 307 0.82 22.13 -18.80
N ILE A 308 1.53 21.29 -19.57
CA ILE A 308 2.62 21.74 -20.45
C ILE A 308 2.11 22.76 -21.48
N GLY A 309 1.01 22.47 -22.17
CA GLY A 309 0.42 23.36 -23.16
C GLY A 309 -0.02 24.70 -22.54
N ALA A 310 -0.71 24.67 -21.41
CA ALA A 310 -1.10 25.88 -20.68
C ALA A 310 0.13 26.70 -20.26
N SER A 311 1.19 26.04 -19.79
CA SER A 311 2.43 26.71 -19.38
C SER A 311 3.13 27.42 -20.54
N VAL A 312 3.20 26.77 -21.72
CA VAL A 312 3.79 27.36 -22.93
C VAL A 312 2.94 28.53 -23.42
N MET A 313 1.62 28.39 -23.43
CA MET A 313 0.70 29.48 -23.81
C MET A 313 0.82 30.70 -22.89
N VAL A 314 0.85 30.48 -21.57
CA VAL A 314 1.01 31.56 -20.60
C VAL A 314 2.39 32.19 -20.69
N SER A 315 3.44 31.39 -20.95
CA SER A 315 4.79 31.91 -21.17
C SER A 315 4.85 32.81 -22.41
N ALA A 316 4.16 32.44 -23.50
CA ALA A 316 4.06 33.28 -24.70
C ALA A 316 3.35 34.61 -24.41
N ALA A 317 2.25 34.57 -23.63
CA ALA A 317 1.54 35.78 -23.22
C ALA A 317 2.39 36.67 -22.30
N LEU A 318 3.16 36.08 -21.37
CA LEU A 318 4.11 36.80 -20.53
C LEU A 318 5.22 37.45 -21.35
N MET A 319 5.82 36.73 -22.32
CA MET A 319 6.84 37.27 -23.22
C MET A 319 6.33 38.47 -24.02
N GLY A 320 5.11 38.41 -24.52
CA GLY A 320 4.48 39.51 -25.24
C GLY A 320 4.18 40.70 -24.33
N ALA A 321 3.62 40.45 -23.14
CA ALA A 321 3.30 41.51 -22.18
C ALA A 321 4.55 42.23 -21.66
N THR A 322 5.66 41.53 -21.47
CA THR A 322 6.91 42.10 -20.94
C THR A 322 7.87 42.59 -22.02
N ALA A 323 7.56 42.45 -23.31
CA ALA A 323 8.44 42.87 -24.40
C ALA A 323 8.70 44.38 -24.42
N GLU A 324 7.67 45.18 -24.14
CA GLU A 324 7.73 46.65 -24.19
C GLU A 324 8.26 47.27 -22.89
N ALA A 325 8.47 46.47 -21.84
CA ALA A 325 8.83 46.98 -20.52
C ALA A 325 10.19 47.70 -20.50
N GLY A 326 11.09 47.42 -21.45
CA GLY A 326 12.39 48.12 -21.59
C GLY A 326 13.37 47.97 -20.42
N VAL A 327 12.93 47.40 -19.29
CA VAL A 327 13.70 47.16 -18.07
C VAL A 327 13.52 45.71 -17.64
N GLY A 328 14.63 45.01 -17.39
CA GLY A 328 14.63 43.66 -16.83
C GLY A 328 15.03 42.54 -17.80
N ILE A 329 14.97 41.31 -17.28
CA ILE A 329 15.41 40.10 -17.98
C ILE A 329 14.25 39.61 -18.88
N TRP A 330 14.44 39.64 -20.20
CA TRP A 330 13.52 39.17 -21.25
C TRP A 330 14.25 38.12 -22.11
N PRO A 331 13.60 37.12 -22.77
CA PRO A 331 12.17 36.80 -22.81
C PRO A 331 11.60 36.19 -21.52
N TRP A 332 12.48 35.73 -20.62
CA TRP A 332 12.08 35.01 -19.43
C TRP A 332 12.34 35.83 -18.16
N PRO A 333 11.30 36.43 -17.54
CA PRO A 333 11.39 36.80 -16.14
C PRO A 333 11.85 35.63 -15.30
N VAL A 334 12.73 35.87 -14.32
CA VAL A 334 13.33 34.80 -13.50
C VAL A 334 12.26 33.93 -12.85
N THR A 335 11.16 34.53 -12.38
CA THR A 335 10.00 33.83 -11.82
C THR A 335 9.31 32.93 -12.84
N ALA A 336 9.08 33.42 -14.07
CA ALA A 336 8.49 32.64 -15.16
C ALA A 336 9.40 31.47 -15.59
N MET A 337 10.73 31.70 -15.62
CA MET A 337 11.72 30.65 -15.87
C MET A 337 11.66 29.57 -14.79
N LEU A 338 11.63 29.94 -13.50
CA LEU A 338 11.53 28.99 -12.40
C LEU A 338 10.24 28.16 -12.46
N ILE A 339 9.10 28.79 -12.77
CA ILE A 339 7.82 28.09 -12.93
C ILE A 339 7.90 27.10 -14.12
N GLN A 340 8.45 27.54 -15.26
CA GLN A 340 8.59 26.69 -16.44
C GLN A 340 9.55 25.51 -16.21
N CYS A 341 10.68 25.74 -15.55
CA CYS A 341 11.57 24.66 -15.10
C CYS A 341 10.87 23.71 -14.13
N GLY A 342 10.03 24.23 -13.24
CA GLY A 342 9.16 23.42 -12.37
C GLY A 342 8.23 22.51 -13.17
N VAL A 343 7.57 23.02 -14.21
CA VAL A 343 6.68 22.24 -15.08
C VAL A 343 7.44 21.11 -15.77
N ILE A 344 8.62 21.42 -16.32
CA ILE A 344 9.51 20.44 -16.97
C ILE A 344 9.97 19.38 -15.96
N LEU A 345 10.34 19.78 -14.74
CA LEU A 345 10.76 18.87 -13.67
C LEU A 345 9.62 17.92 -13.28
N VAL A 346 8.40 18.45 -13.09
CA VAL A 346 7.23 17.64 -12.74
C VAL A 346 6.91 16.66 -13.87
N ALA A 347 6.97 17.09 -15.13
CA ALA A 347 6.82 16.22 -16.28
C ALA A 347 7.91 15.13 -16.30
N ALA A 348 9.17 15.47 -16.03
CA ALA A 348 10.29 14.53 -16.03
C ALA A 348 10.20 13.49 -14.90
N LEU A 349 9.74 13.90 -13.72
CA LEU A 349 9.62 13.03 -12.55
C LEU A 349 8.42 12.07 -12.62
N ARG A 350 7.34 12.47 -13.31
CA ARG A 350 6.09 11.69 -13.36
C ARG A 350 5.92 10.93 -14.67
N GLN A 351 6.17 11.62 -15.77
CA GLN A 351 5.84 11.13 -17.11
C GLN A 351 7.06 10.57 -17.82
N PRO A 352 6.87 9.82 -18.93
CA PRO A 352 7.96 9.39 -19.77
C PRO A 352 8.84 10.58 -20.22
N TRP A 353 10.11 10.31 -20.49
CA TRP A 353 11.11 11.33 -20.84
C TRP A 353 10.66 12.23 -21.99
N TYR A 354 9.87 11.70 -22.94
CA TYR A 354 9.37 12.45 -24.09
C TYR A 354 8.42 13.60 -23.69
N CYS A 355 7.70 13.53 -22.57
CA CYS A 355 6.84 14.63 -22.13
C CYS A 355 7.67 15.83 -21.68
N ALA A 356 8.71 15.59 -20.89
CA ALA A 356 9.63 16.64 -20.45
C ALA A 356 10.43 17.21 -21.63
N ALA A 357 10.90 16.34 -22.53
CA ALA A 357 11.59 16.75 -23.75
C ALA A 357 10.69 17.60 -24.66
N SER A 358 9.42 17.25 -24.81
CA SER A 358 8.43 18.02 -25.59
C SER A 358 8.14 19.38 -24.95
N GLY A 359 7.97 19.43 -23.63
CA GLY A 359 7.75 20.68 -22.90
C GLY A 359 8.95 21.62 -22.99
N TRP A 360 10.16 21.08 -22.85
CA TRP A 360 11.39 21.84 -23.06
C TRP A 360 11.53 22.33 -24.51
N ALA A 361 11.35 21.44 -25.49
CA ALA A 361 11.51 21.78 -26.90
C ALA A 361 10.49 22.84 -27.35
N ALA A 362 9.24 22.74 -26.90
CA ALA A 362 8.22 23.74 -27.18
C ALA A 362 8.57 25.11 -26.58
N SER A 363 9.07 25.16 -25.34
CA SER A 363 9.52 26.41 -24.72
C SER A 363 10.79 26.99 -25.36
N ALA A 364 11.73 26.13 -25.77
CA ALA A 364 12.93 26.55 -26.48
C ALA A 364 12.59 27.12 -27.87
N LEU A 365 11.67 26.47 -28.60
CA LEU A 365 11.18 26.95 -29.88
C LEU A 365 10.42 28.27 -29.72
N LEU A 366 9.56 28.39 -28.70
CA LEU A 366 8.88 29.64 -28.36
C LEU A 366 9.89 30.77 -28.08
N THR A 367 10.93 30.48 -27.31
CA THR A 367 12.00 31.44 -27.00
C THR A 367 12.73 31.89 -28.27
N ALA A 368 13.11 30.95 -29.14
CA ALA A 368 13.77 31.25 -30.40
C ALA A 368 12.86 32.09 -31.33
N ALA A 369 11.57 31.74 -31.42
CA ALA A 369 10.59 32.49 -32.19
C ALA A 369 10.41 33.92 -31.66
N ALA A 370 10.30 34.09 -30.34
CA ALA A 370 10.20 35.40 -29.71
C ALA A 370 11.44 36.28 -30.01
N ILE A 371 12.65 35.72 -29.88
CA ILE A 371 13.90 36.43 -30.20
C ILE A 371 13.95 36.83 -31.67
N VAL A 372 13.56 35.95 -32.60
CA VAL A 372 13.56 36.24 -34.04
C VAL A 372 12.52 37.31 -34.38
N MET A 373 11.32 37.25 -33.81
CA MET A 373 10.26 38.24 -34.06
C MET A 373 10.58 39.62 -33.48
N ALA A 374 11.38 39.69 -32.41
CA ALA A 374 11.81 40.95 -31.81
C ALA A 374 13.01 41.60 -32.52
N ALA A 375 13.65 40.92 -33.48
CA ALA A 375 14.77 41.51 -34.22
C ALA A 375 14.28 42.58 -35.21
N PRO A 376 14.88 43.79 -35.27
CA PRO A 376 16.19 44.17 -34.71
C PRO A 376 16.18 44.84 -33.32
N GLU A 377 15.03 45.14 -32.73
CA GLU A 377 14.88 45.86 -31.44
C GLU A 377 15.03 44.93 -30.22
N LEU A 378 16.09 44.11 -30.22
CA LEU A 378 16.33 43.13 -29.16
C LEU A 378 16.82 43.79 -27.87
N PRO A 379 16.16 43.55 -26.71
CA PRO A 379 16.67 44.01 -25.42
C PRO A 379 18.04 43.41 -25.09
N ASP A 380 18.88 44.18 -24.40
CA ASP A 380 20.19 43.73 -23.93
C ASP A 380 20.07 42.47 -23.06
N GLY A 381 20.85 41.44 -23.40
CA GLY A 381 20.85 40.17 -22.67
C GLY A 381 19.72 39.19 -23.04
N ALA A 382 18.86 39.52 -24.02
CA ALA A 382 17.77 38.63 -24.46
C ALA A 382 18.25 37.24 -24.89
N VAL A 383 19.29 37.21 -25.74
CA VAL A 383 19.92 35.97 -26.22
C VAL A 383 20.56 35.20 -25.06
N GLY A 384 21.24 35.90 -24.15
CA GLY A 384 21.87 35.29 -22.97
C GLY A 384 20.84 34.60 -22.09
N THR A 385 19.72 35.27 -21.80
CA THR A 385 18.60 34.72 -21.03
C THR A 385 18.00 33.50 -21.71
N GLY A 386 17.80 33.54 -23.03
CA GLY A 386 17.33 32.39 -23.81
C GLY A 386 18.26 31.18 -23.72
N ILE A 387 19.58 31.41 -23.81
CA ILE A 387 20.61 30.36 -23.66
C ILE A 387 20.60 29.78 -22.24
N VAL A 388 20.48 30.63 -21.21
CA VAL A 388 20.38 30.20 -19.81
C VAL A 388 19.14 29.32 -19.61
N PHE A 389 17.98 29.76 -20.10
CA PHE A 389 16.75 28.96 -20.04
C PHE A 389 16.92 27.61 -20.75
N ALA A 390 17.46 27.61 -21.97
CA ALA A 390 17.63 26.39 -22.75
C ALA A 390 18.56 25.40 -22.04
N SER A 391 19.71 25.85 -21.54
CA SER A 391 20.70 25.01 -20.85
C SER A 391 20.18 24.48 -19.50
N VAL A 392 19.61 25.34 -18.66
CA VAL A 392 19.00 24.93 -17.37
C VAL A 392 17.82 23.99 -17.60
N GLY A 393 16.98 24.28 -18.59
CA GLY A 393 15.82 23.46 -18.94
C GLY A 393 16.21 22.04 -19.37
N VAL A 394 17.26 21.88 -20.20
CA VAL A 394 17.81 20.55 -20.54
C VAL A 394 18.30 19.85 -19.28
N GLY A 395 19.10 20.53 -18.46
CA GLY A 395 19.64 19.96 -17.22
C GLY A 395 18.54 19.44 -16.29
N VAL A 396 17.47 20.22 -16.11
CA VAL A 396 16.29 19.84 -15.31
C VAL A 396 15.56 18.64 -15.91
N ALA A 397 15.33 18.63 -17.23
CA ALA A 397 14.65 17.53 -17.92
C ALA A 397 15.44 16.21 -17.81
N VAL A 398 16.76 16.27 -18.02
CA VAL A 398 17.67 15.11 -17.92
C VAL A 398 17.76 14.61 -16.48
N LEU A 399 18.05 15.49 -15.53
CA LEU A 399 18.20 15.12 -14.12
C LEU A 399 16.90 14.54 -13.55
N GLY A 400 15.75 15.15 -13.87
CA GLY A 400 14.44 14.63 -13.47
C GLY A 400 14.15 13.25 -14.07
N SER A 401 14.49 13.04 -15.35
CA SER A 401 14.30 11.76 -16.03
C SER A 401 15.20 10.66 -15.47
N LEU A 402 16.47 10.97 -15.18
CA LEU A 402 17.43 10.05 -14.55
C LEU A 402 17.00 9.70 -13.13
N THR A 403 16.53 10.68 -12.36
CA THR A 403 16.03 10.46 -10.99
C THR A 403 14.82 9.54 -11.00
N ARG A 404 13.88 9.75 -11.95
CA ARG A 404 12.73 8.85 -12.15
C ARG A 404 13.16 7.43 -12.52
N GLN A 405 14.15 7.29 -13.39
CA GLN A 405 14.68 6.00 -13.77
C GLN A 405 15.33 5.29 -12.57
N TRP A 406 16.17 6.00 -11.83
CA TRP A 406 16.82 5.48 -10.63
C TRP A 406 15.83 5.02 -9.55
N ILE A 407 14.78 5.80 -9.28
CA ILE A 407 13.71 5.41 -8.34
C ILE A 407 13.02 4.12 -8.81
N ARG A 408 12.69 4.01 -10.09
CA ARG A 408 12.04 2.81 -10.65
C ARG A 408 12.93 1.58 -10.61
N ASP A 409 14.22 1.76 -10.87
CA ASP A 409 15.19 0.68 -10.85
C ASP A 409 15.43 0.21 -9.40
N ALA A 410 15.44 1.14 -8.43
CA ALA A 410 15.49 0.81 -7.00
C ALA A 410 14.25 0.02 -6.55
N ASP A 411 13.04 0.45 -6.93
CA ASP A 411 11.79 -0.26 -6.61
C ASP A 411 11.78 -1.67 -7.21
N ARG A 412 12.26 -1.82 -8.45
CA ARG A 412 12.38 -3.13 -9.13
C ARG A 412 13.36 -4.05 -8.42
N LEU A 413 14.50 -3.50 -7.96
CA LEU A 413 15.49 -4.27 -7.22
C LEU A 413 14.91 -4.77 -5.90
N GLU A 414 14.20 -3.92 -5.15
CA GLU A 414 13.59 -4.32 -3.88
C GLU A 414 12.53 -5.42 -4.08
N VAL A 415 11.67 -5.29 -5.11
CA VAL A 415 10.68 -6.33 -5.44
C VAL A 415 11.36 -7.63 -5.85
N SER A 416 12.44 -7.56 -6.63
CA SER A 416 13.24 -8.71 -7.04
C SER A 416 13.89 -9.40 -5.84
N GLU A 417 14.50 -8.64 -4.92
CA GLU A 417 15.11 -9.17 -3.70
C GLU A 417 14.09 -9.84 -2.79
N ARG A 418 12.92 -9.22 -2.61
CA ARG A 418 11.81 -9.80 -1.82
C ARG A 418 11.33 -11.12 -2.42
N THR A 419 11.17 -11.16 -3.74
CA THR A 419 10.73 -12.38 -4.45
C THR A 419 11.77 -13.48 -4.36
N SER A 420 13.06 -13.15 -4.57
CA SER A 420 14.19 -14.09 -4.44
C SER A 420 14.31 -14.64 -3.01
N ALA A 421 14.16 -13.78 -1.99
CA ALA A 421 14.18 -14.20 -0.60
C ALA A 421 13.01 -15.13 -0.25
N GLN A 422 11.80 -14.87 -0.78
CA GLN A 422 10.64 -15.76 -0.61
C GLN A 422 10.87 -17.12 -1.28
N GLN A 423 11.38 -17.13 -2.51
CA GLN A 423 11.71 -18.37 -3.23
C GLN A 423 12.78 -19.19 -2.50
N SER A 424 13.84 -18.52 -2.00
CA SER A 424 14.91 -19.17 -1.23
C SER A 424 14.37 -19.80 0.06
N ARG A 425 13.48 -19.11 0.78
CA ARG A 425 12.82 -19.66 1.98
C ARG A 425 11.98 -20.88 1.66
N ARG A 426 11.11 -20.79 0.64
CA ARG A 426 10.26 -21.91 0.22
C ARG A 426 11.10 -23.12 -0.18
N ARG A 427 12.19 -22.89 -0.93
CA ARG A 427 13.12 -23.95 -1.32
C ARG A 427 13.77 -24.62 -0.10
N ARG A 428 14.25 -23.85 0.87
CA ARG A 428 14.83 -24.39 2.11
C ARG A 428 13.81 -25.18 2.93
N GLU A 429 12.58 -24.72 3.03
CA GLU A 429 11.50 -25.44 3.72
C GLU A 429 11.17 -26.78 3.05
N LEU A 430 11.18 -26.83 1.70
CA LEU A 430 10.98 -28.06 0.94
C LEU A 430 12.16 -29.03 1.07
N GLU A 431 13.40 -28.53 0.97
CA GLU A 431 14.62 -29.31 1.19
C GLU A 431 14.64 -29.92 2.60
N GLU A 432 14.21 -29.16 3.61
CA GLU A 432 14.08 -29.60 4.99
C GLU A 432 13.00 -30.70 5.14
N ARG A 433 11.80 -30.49 4.59
CA ARG A 433 10.73 -31.49 4.61
C ARG A 433 11.16 -32.80 3.94
N ASN A 434 11.85 -32.72 2.81
CA ASN A 434 12.37 -33.91 2.11
C ASN A 434 13.53 -34.59 2.85
N ARG A 435 14.34 -33.83 3.61
CA ARG A 435 15.34 -34.42 4.50
C ARG A 435 14.68 -35.17 5.64
N ILE A 436 13.72 -34.54 6.33
CA ILE A 436 12.96 -35.15 7.42
C ILE A 436 12.23 -36.42 6.95
N ALA A 437 11.57 -36.38 5.78
CA ALA A 437 10.89 -37.55 5.22
C ALA A 437 11.85 -38.73 4.96
N ARG A 438 13.07 -38.46 4.47
CA ARG A 438 14.11 -39.49 4.26
C ARG A 438 14.65 -40.03 5.58
N GLU A 439 14.99 -39.17 6.53
CA GLU A 439 15.46 -39.59 7.86
C GLU A 439 14.41 -40.44 8.59
N LEU A 440 13.13 -40.04 8.51
CA LEU A 440 12.01 -40.82 9.04
C LEU A 440 11.87 -42.16 8.30
N HIS A 441 12.02 -42.19 6.98
CA HIS A 441 12.00 -43.42 6.19
C HIS A 441 13.09 -44.39 6.65
N ASP A 442 14.33 -43.93 6.75
CA ASP A 442 15.47 -44.78 7.07
C ASP A 442 15.36 -45.34 8.48
N VAL A 443 15.00 -44.52 9.47
CA VAL A 443 14.88 -44.97 10.87
C VAL A 443 13.68 -45.91 11.05
N VAL A 444 12.47 -45.50 10.64
CA VAL A 444 11.27 -46.28 10.92
C VAL A 444 11.20 -47.53 10.04
N ALA A 445 11.56 -47.44 8.76
CA ALA A 445 11.53 -48.61 7.89
C ALA A 445 12.57 -49.66 8.30
N HIS A 446 13.76 -49.23 8.73
CA HIS A 446 14.77 -50.15 9.25
C HIS A 446 14.31 -50.82 10.55
N SER A 447 13.82 -50.06 11.54
CA SER A 447 13.33 -50.62 12.81
C SER A 447 12.17 -51.60 12.62
N MET A 448 11.17 -51.26 11.78
CA MET A 448 10.05 -52.15 11.50
C MET A 448 10.47 -53.41 10.73
N SER A 449 11.46 -53.30 9.84
CA SER A 449 12.01 -54.47 9.13
C SER A 449 12.72 -55.42 10.09
N VAL A 450 13.53 -54.88 11.03
CA VAL A 450 14.19 -55.68 12.07
C VAL A 450 13.16 -56.37 12.96
N ILE A 451 12.13 -55.66 13.43
CA ILE A 451 11.05 -56.25 14.26
C ILE A 451 10.34 -57.37 13.48
N SER A 452 10.01 -57.15 12.20
CA SER A 452 9.39 -58.17 11.36
C SER A 452 10.28 -59.42 11.21
N VAL A 453 11.59 -59.25 10.99
CA VAL A 453 12.53 -60.38 10.86
C VAL A 453 12.72 -61.11 12.18
N GLN A 454 12.88 -60.39 13.29
CA GLN A 454 13.04 -60.99 14.63
C GLN A 454 11.80 -61.77 15.05
N ALA A 455 10.60 -61.20 14.83
CA ALA A 455 9.35 -61.87 15.13
C ALA A 455 9.13 -63.10 14.23
N ALA A 456 9.41 -63.01 12.93
CA ALA A 456 9.27 -64.14 12.00
C ALA A 456 10.26 -65.29 12.28
N THR A 457 11.45 -64.98 12.80
CA THR A 457 12.52 -65.98 13.05
C THR A 457 12.51 -66.54 14.48
N ALA A 458 11.67 -66.03 15.38
CA ALA A 458 11.61 -66.41 16.79
C ALA A 458 11.45 -67.94 17.00
N ARG A 459 10.58 -68.60 16.21
CA ARG A 459 10.35 -70.05 16.26
C ARG A 459 11.58 -70.91 15.94
N TYR A 460 12.55 -70.37 15.23
CA TYR A 460 13.78 -71.08 14.84
C TYR A 460 14.95 -70.80 15.80
N ARG A 461 14.85 -69.74 16.63
CA ARG A 461 15.92 -69.30 17.53
C ARG A 461 15.70 -69.67 18.99
N LEU A 462 14.45 -69.89 19.39
CA LEU A 462 14.09 -70.26 20.75
C LEU A 462 13.73 -71.75 20.82
N SER A 463 14.35 -72.47 21.75
CA SER A 463 14.30 -73.93 21.86
C SER A 463 13.01 -74.48 22.49
N SER A 464 12.11 -73.63 23.02
CA SER A 464 10.85 -74.03 23.67
C SER A 464 9.80 -72.91 23.67
N ILE A 465 9.20 -72.63 22.51
CA ILE A 465 8.06 -71.69 22.37
C ILE A 465 6.73 -72.47 22.48
N SER A 466 5.76 -71.95 23.23
CA SER A 466 4.39 -72.51 23.25
C SER A 466 3.63 -72.18 21.95
N PRO A 467 2.61 -72.98 21.57
CA PRO A 467 1.80 -72.71 20.38
C PRO A 467 1.14 -71.32 20.40
N GLU A 468 0.70 -70.83 21.57
CA GLU A 468 0.11 -69.49 21.71
C GLU A 468 1.15 -68.39 21.45
N ALA A 469 2.36 -68.51 22.03
CA ALA A 469 3.45 -67.56 21.80
C ALA A 469 3.92 -67.55 20.33
N GLN A 470 3.85 -68.70 19.65
CA GLN A 470 4.15 -68.80 18.23
C GLN A 470 3.16 -68.00 17.35
N GLN A 471 1.87 -68.01 17.71
CA GLN A 471 0.84 -67.21 17.06
C GLN A 471 1.07 -65.70 17.30
N GLU A 472 1.38 -65.29 18.53
CA GLU A 472 1.65 -63.88 18.85
C GLU A 472 2.83 -63.31 18.03
N PHE A 473 3.94 -64.04 17.90
CA PHE A 473 5.07 -63.61 17.07
C PHE A 473 4.71 -63.48 15.57
N GLU A 474 3.83 -64.35 15.07
CA GLU A 474 3.39 -64.33 13.68
C GLU A 474 2.46 -63.12 13.40
N GLU A 475 1.64 -62.75 14.39
CA GLU A 475 0.84 -61.52 14.38
C GLU A 475 1.70 -60.26 14.46
N ILE A 476 2.72 -60.22 15.33
CA ILE A 476 3.68 -59.10 15.41
C ILE A 476 4.40 -58.89 14.06
N ALA A 477 4.83 -59.98 13.42
CA ALA A 477 5.47 -59.91 12.11
C ALA A 477 4.52 -59.39 11.02
N ARG A 478 3.24 -59.80 11.05
CA ARG A 478 2.21 -59.33 10.12
C ARG A 478 1.89 -57.85 10.32
N SER A 479 1.69 -57.43 11.58
CA SER A 479 1.42 -56.04 11.95
C SER A 479 2.58 -55.11 11.56
N SER A 480 3.83 -55.57 11.72
CA SER A 480 5.02 -54.78 11.33
C SER A 480 5.12 -54.60 9.81
N ARG A 481 4.78 -55.63 9.02
CA ARG A 481 4.71 -55.54 7.55
C ARG A 481 3.58 -54.63 7.06
N GLN A 482 2.44 -54.68 7.73
CA GLN A 482 1.30 -53.80 7.43
C GLN A 482 1.66 -52.33 7.71
N ALA A 483 2.24 -52.03 8.88
CA ALA A 483 2.69 -50.68 9.23
C ALA A 483 3.72 -50.12 8.24
N LEU A 484 4.64 -50.96 7.74
CA LEU A 484 5.57 -50.61 6.65
C LEU A 484 4.85 -50.25 5.34
N GLY A 485 3.80 -50.98 4.98
CA GLY A 485 2.98 -50.71 3.80
C GLY A 485 2.22 -49.39 3.90
N GLU A 486 1.56 -49.15 5.03
CA GLU A 486 0.81 -47.92 5.30
C GLU A 486 1.72 -46.68 5.31
N MET A 487 2.90 -46.77 5.93
CA MET A 487 3.90 -45.69 5.94
C MET A 487 4.42 -45.37 4.53
N ARG A 488 4.71 -46.40 3.70
CA ARG A 488 5.16 -46.20 2.31
C ARG A 488 4.10 -45.51 1.46
N MET A 489 2.83 -45.82 1.67
CA MET A 489 1.73 -45.11 1.01
C MET A 489 1.67 -43.64 1.42
N LEU A 490 1.73 -43.32 2.72
CA LEU A 490 1.70 -41.94 3.22
C LEU A 490 2.90 -41.12 2.73
N LEU A 491 4.11 -41.68 2.75
CA LEU A 491 5.28 -41.03 2.17
C LEU A 491 5.19 -40.89 0.65
N GLY A 492 4.57 -41.86 -0.04
CA GLY A 492 4.27 -41.76 -1.47
C GLY A 492 3.39 -40.56 -1.80
N THR A 493 2.39 -40.26 -0.97
CA THR A 493 1.53 -39.08 -1.16
C THR A 493 2.27 -37.75 -0.95
N LEU A 494 3.24 -37.70 -0.03
CA LEU A 494 4.08 -36.51 0.18
C LEU A 494 5.11 -36.29 -0.94
N ARG A 495 5.45 -37.35 -1.69
CA ARG A 495 6.45 -37.33 -2.76
C ARG A 495 5.85 -37.13 -4.16
N SER A 496 4.55 -37.37 -4.31
CA SER A 496 3.83 -37.35 -5.59
C SER A 496 3.58 -35.95 -6.15
N GLU A 497 3.83 -34.87 -5.40
CA GLU A 497 3.74 -33.50 -5.92
C GLU A 497 5.01 -33.00 -6.62
N GLU A 498 6.18 -33.66 -6.46
CA GLU A 498 7.46 -33.08 -6.90
C GLU A 498 8.39 -33.97 -7.75
N GLU A 499 8.13 -35.27 -7.91
CA GLU A 499 8.92 -36.11 -8.84
C GLU A 499 8.10 -36.54 -10.06
N ALA A 500 8.30 -35.82 -11.18
CA ALA A 500 7.94 -36.32 -12.50
C ALA A 500 8.71 -37.64 -12.74
N PRO A 501 8.03 -38.78 -13.03
CA PRO A 501 8.73 -40.03 -13.27
C PRO A 501 9.66 -39.89 -14.47
N THR A 502 10.93 -40.25 -14.31
CA THR A 502 11.99 -40.22 -15.34
C THR A 502 11.87 -41.34 -16.38
N GLY A 503 10.65 -41.62 -16.83
CA GLY A 503 10.35 -42.53 -17.94
C GLY A 503 9.61 -41.80 -19.08
N PRO A 504 9.50 -42.41 -20.27
CA PRO A 504 8.59 -41.90 -21.30
C PRO A 504 7.19 -41.70 -20.69
N THR A 505 6.55 -40.58 -21.01
CA THR A 505 5.22 -40.25 -20.48
C THR A 505 4.23 -41.35 -20.87
N PRO A 506 3.59 -42.03 -19.91
CA PRO A 506 2.71 -43.15 -20.22
C PRO A 506 1.48 -42.64 -20.99
N GLY A 507 1.06 -43.41 -22.00
CA GLY A 507 -0.08 -43.16 -22.85
C GLY A 507 -1.06 -44.35 -22.86
N LEU A 508 -1.87 -44.43 -23.92
CA LEU A 508 -2.90 -45.47 -24.08
C LEU A 508 -2.33 -46.88 -24.18
N ALA A 509 -1.15 -47.05 -24.81
CA ALA A 509 -0.51 -48.35 -24.97
C ALA A 509 -0.11 -48.99 -23.64
N GLU A 510 0.23 -48.16 -22.64
CA GLU A 510 0.64 -48.60 -21.31
C GLU A 510 -0.52 -49.02 -20.41
N ILE A 511 -1.78 -48.77 -20.80
CA ILE A 511 -2.97 -49.20 -20.06
C ILE A 511 -3.05 -50.72 -20.01
N HIS A 512 -2.68 -51.42 -21.09
CA HIS A 512 -2.68 -52.88 -21.11
C HIS A 512 -1.71 -53.45 -20.06
N SER A 513 -0.48 -52.92 -20.02
CA SER A 513 0.53 -53.29 -19.01
C SER A 513 0.07 -53.00 -17.58
N LEU A 514 -0.64 -51.89 -17.37
CA LEU A 514 -1.21 -51.52 -16.07
C LEU A 514 -2.29 -52.52 -15.61
N VAL A 515 -3.15 -52.95 -16.52
CA VAL A 515 -4.19 -53.96 -16.24
C VAL A 515 -3.55 -55.32 -15.95
N GLU A 516 -2.56 -55.75 -16.73
CA GLU A 516 -1.87 -57.04 -16.47
C GLU A 516 -1.13 -57.03 -15.13
N ALA A 517 -0.44 -55.94 -14.79
CA ALA A 517 0.19 -55.78 -13.48
C ALA A 517 -0.82 -55.89 -12.33
N THR A 518 -2.02 -55.34 -12.53
CA THR A 518 -3.11 -55.42 -11.54
C THR A 518 -3.71 -56.83 -11.50
N ARG A 519 -3.87 -57.50 -12.63
CA ARG A 519 -4.34 -58.90 -12.70
C ARG A 519 -3.37 -59.86 -12.00
N ALA A 520 -2.06 -59.63 -12.11
CA ALA A 520 -1.03 -60.40 -11.42
C ALA A 520 -1.16 -60.37 -9.87
N SER A 521 -1.88 -59.40 -9.32
CA SER A 521 -2.23 -59.35 -7.88
C SER A 521 -3.36 -60.30 -7.46
N GLY A 522 -3.94 -61.06 -8.40
CA GLY A 522 -5.02 -62.02 -8.15
C GLY A 522 -6.43 -61.46 -8.34
N THR A 523 -6.56 -60.23 -8.85
CA THR A 523 -7.88 -59.59 -9.09
C THR A 523 -8.43 -59.98 -10.46
N PRO A 524 -9.69 -60.46 -10.58
CA PRO A 524 -10.29 -60.80 -11.86
C PRO A 524 -10.64 -59.53 -12.66
N ILE A 525 -9.92 -59.29 -13.77
CA ILE A 525 -10.14 -58.12 -14.64
C ILE A 525 -10.48 -58.57 -16.06
N ARG A 526 -11.62 -58.13 -16.59
CA ARG A 526 -12.02 -58.28 -18.01
C ARG A 526 -11.68 -57.01 -18.78
N VAL A 527 -11.14 -57.16 -19.98
CA VAL A 527 -10.78 -56.05 -20.87
C VAL A 527 -11.51 -56.20 -22.20
N THR A 528 -12.14 -55.14 -22.67
CA THR A 528 -12.88 -55.11 -23.95
C THR A 528 -12.53 -53.86 -24.75
N GLY A 529 -12.30 -54.00 -26.06
CA GLY A 529 -12.15 -52.86 -26.99
C GLY A 529 -10.91 -51.97 -26.79
N LEU A 530 -9.91 -52.43 -26.03
CA LEU A 530 -8.69 -51.69 -25.71
C LEU A 530 -7.65 -51.75 -26.86
N ASP A 531 -8.13 -51.71 -28.10
CA ASP A 531 -7.30 -51.70 -29.29
C ASP A 531 -6.60 -50.34 -29.44
N VAL A 532 -5.45 -50.32 -30.12
CA VAL A 532 -4.60 -49.12 -30.21
C VAL A 532 -5.30 -48.04 -31.05
N VAL A 533 -5.90 -47.07 -30.36
CA VAL A 533 -6.43 -45.84 -30.95
C VAL A 533 -5.33 -44.79 -30.92
N GLU A 534 -5.03 -44.17 -32.06
CA GLU A 534 -4.15 -43.01 -32.11
C GLU A 534 -4.83 -41.83 -31.39
N ALA A 535 -4.22 -41.34 -30.32
CA ALA A 535 -4.66 -40.16 -29.60
C ALA A 535 -3.47 -39.26 -29.28
N SER A 536 -3.73 -37.98 -29.00
CA SER A 536 -2.69 -37.06 -28.54
C SER A 536 -2.03 -37.57 -27.24
N SER A 537 -0.77 -37.20 -27.01
CA SER A 537 -0.05 -37.56 -25.78
C SER A 537 -0.75 -37.08 -24.51
N ALA A 538 -1.41 -35.92 -24.57
CA ALA A 538 -2.20 -35.38 -23.47
C ALA A 538 -3.43 -36.24 -23.16
N VAL A 539 -4.18 -36.66 -24.19
CA VAL A 539 -5.33 -37.57 -24.04
C VAL A 539 -4.88 -38.93 -23.54
N GLY A 540 -3.79 -39.48 -24.09
CA GLY A 540 -3.23 -40.75 -23.66
C GLY A 540 -2.83 -40.76 -22.18
N LEU A 541 -2.19 -39.69 -21.71
CA LEU A 541 -1.82 -39.56 -20.29
C LEU A 541 -3.04 -39.40 -19.38
N ALA A 542 -4.03 -38.60 -19.79
CA ALA A 542 -5.26 -38.41 -19.02
C ALA A 542 -6.06 -39.72 -18.90
N ALA A 543 -6.17 -40.47 -19.99
CA ALA A 543 -6.77 -41.81 -20.04
C ALA A 543 -6.03 -42.79 -19.14
N TYR A 544 -4.69 -42.87 -19.24
CA TYR A 544 -3.86 -43.72 -18.41
C TYR A 544 -4.08 -43.44 -16.91
N ARG A 545 -4.06 -42.16 -16.52
CA ARG A 545 -4.26 -41.75 -15.12
C ARG A 545 -5.67 -42.03 -14.62
N MET A 546 -6.69 -41.90 -15.47
CA MET A 546 -8.06 -42.26 -15.14
C MET A 546 -8.18 -43.76 -14.86
N VAL A 547 -7.63 -44.62 -15.71
CA VAL A 547 -7.67 -46.08 -15.51
C VAL A 547 -6.87 -46.48 -14.27
N GLN A 548 -5.70 -45.88 -14.04
CA GLN A 548 -4.89 -46.12 -12.84
C GLN A 548 -5.63 -45.81 -11.54
N GLU A 549 -6.24 -44.63 -11.47
CA GLU A 549 -7.00 -44.22 -10.30
C GLU A 549 -8.28 -45.07 -10.15
N GLY A 550 -8.94 -45.44 -11.26
CA GLY A 550 -10.10 -46.34 -11.26
C GLY A 550 -9.78 -47.73 -10.73
N LEU A 551 -8.67 -48.35 -11.16
CA LEU A 551 -8.20 -49.64 -10.66
C LEU A 551 -7.82 -49.57 -9.18
N SER A 552 -7.12 -48.50 -8.78
CA SER A 552 -6.77 -48.24 -7.37
C SER A 552 -8.02 -48.13 -6.49
N ASN A 553 -9.03 -47.38 -6.95
CA ASN A 553 -10.29 -47.20 -6.23
C ASN A 553 -11.07 -48.51 -6.12
N ALA A 554 -11.15 -49.31 -7.19
CA ALA A 554 -11.81 -50.62 -7.15
C ALA A 554 -11.12 -51.57 -6.15
N LEU A 555 -9.78 -51.62 -6.12
CA LEU A 555 -9.03 -52.42 -5.15
C LEU A 555 -9.24 -51.96 -3.70
N ARG A 556 -9.34 -50.64 -3.50
CA ARG A 556 -9.49 -50.03 -2.17
C ARG A 556 -10.90 -50.15 -1.61
N HIS A 557 -11.91 -49.96 -2.46
CA HIS A 557 -13.31 -49.81 -2.04
C HIS A 557 -14.18 -51.03 -2.34
N ALA A 558 -13.76 -51.91 -3.27
CA ALA A 558 -14.46 -53.14 -3.62
C ALA A 558 -13.49 -54.33 -3.76
N PRO A 559 -12.76 -54.70 -2.69
CA PRO A 559 -11.82 -55.82 -2.74
C PRO A 559 -12.53 -57.11 -3.15
N SER A 560 -11.86 -57.92 -3.97
CA SER A 560 -12.40 -59.17 -4.55
C SER A 560 -13.59 -59.01 -5.52
N SER A 561 -13.93 -57.79 -5.94
CA SER A 561 -14.88 -57.57 -7.03
C SER A 561 -14.27 -57.92 -8.39
N THR A 562 -15.12 -58.22 -9.37
CA THR A 562 -14.70 -58.33 -10.77
C THR A 562 -14.65 -56.93 -11.37
N ILE A 563 -13.52 -56.58 -11.96
CA ILE A 563 -13.31 -55.29 -12.63
C ILE A 563 -13.44 -55.49 -14.15
N GLU A 564 -14.10 -54.57 -14.81
CA GLU A 564 -14.23 -54.49 -16.26
C GLU A 564 -13.65 -53.15 -16.73
N VAL A 565 -12.68 -53.22 -17.63
CA VAL A 565 -12.08 -52.06 -18.29
C VAL A 565 -12.45 -52.14 -19.77
N SER A 566 -13.25 -51.19 -20.25
CA SER A 566 -13.68 -51.15 -21.65
C SER A 566 -13.27 -49.84 -22.32
N ALA A 567 -12.91 -49.92 -23.60
CA ALA A 567 -12.71 -48.76 -24.45
C ALA A 567 -13.57 -48.90 -25.73
N GLU A 568 -14.20 -47.81 -26.16
CA GLU A 568 -15.07 -47.77 -27.33
C GLU A 568 -14.90 -46.44 -28.08
N LEU A 569 -14.92 -46.51 -29.41
CA LEU A 569 -14.91 -45.35 -30.30
C LEU A 569 -16.34 -44.92 -30.62
N ILE A 570 -16.69 -43.68 -30.31
CA ILE A 570 -18.00 -43.09 -30.59
C ILE A 570 -17.85 -42.04 -31.71
N GLY A 571 -18.67 -42.16 -32.76
CA GLY A 571 -18.64 -41.30 -33.96
C GLY A 571 -19.92 -40.47 -34.19
N GLU A 572 -19.92 -39.72 -35.30
CA GLU A 572 -20.85 -38.63 -35.72
C GLU A 572 -22.38 -38.92 -35.62
N ASP A 573 -22.80 -40.19 -35.45
CA ASP A 573 -24.21 -40.57 -35.31
C ASP A 573 -24.77 -40.45 -33.87
N SER A 574 -23.92 -40.09 -32.89
CA SER A 574 -24.39 -39.88 -31.51
C SER A 574 -25.02 -38.49 -31.34
N ARG A 575 -26.28 -38.44 -30.86
CA ARG A 575 -27.00 -37.17 -30.60
C ARG A 575 -26.35 -36.28 -29.53
N GLU A 576 -25.37 -36.81 -28.79
CA GLU A 576 -24.76 -36.17 -27.62
C GLU A 576 -23.38 -35.56 -27.93
N PHE A 577 -22.66 -36.07 -28.94
CA PHE A 577 -21.34 -35.60 -29.35
C PHE A 577 -21.33 -35.27 -30.85
N ALA A 578 -21.84 -34.09 -31.22
CA ALA A 578 -21.83 -33.62 -32.61
C ALA A 578 -20.41 -33.15 -33.03
N ASP A 579 -19.98 -33.52 -34.24
CA ASP A 579 -18.79 -33.05 -34.99
C ASP A 579 -17.37 -33.56 -34.59
N THR A 580 -17.17 -34.41 -33.58
CA THR A 580 -15.82 -34.96 -33.25
C THR A 580 -15.88 -36.43 -32.83
N ARG A 581 -14.92 -37.26 -33.27
CA ARG A 581 -14.74 -38.64 -32.78
C ARG A 581 -14.28 -38.62 -31.32
N HIS A 582 -14.91 -39.44 -30.47
CA HIS A 582 -14.56 -39.54 -29.06
C HIS A 582 -14.13 -40.97 -28.70
N LEU A 583 -13.15 -41.09 -27.81
CA LEU A 583 -12.77 -42.32 -27.14
C LEU A 583 -13.46 -42.39 -25.77
N LEU A 584 -14.37 -43.34 -25.60
CA LEU A 584 -15.01 -43.63 -24.32
C LEU A 584 -14.22 -44.71 -23.59
N ILE A 585 -13.71 -44.41 -22.40
CA ILE A 585 -13.08 -45.40 -21.52
C ILE A 585 -13.93 -45.56 -20.27
N GLN A 586 -14.18 -46.79 -19.86
CA GLN A 586 -14.91 -47.10 -18.65
C GLN A 586 -14.15 -48.10 -17.78
N VAL A 587 -14.08 -47.81 -16.48
CA VAL A 587 -13.68 -48.77 -15.44
C VAL A 587 -14.90 -49.02 -14.57
N ARG A 588 -15.36 -50.26 -14.52
CA ARG A 588 -16.50 -50.69 -13.71
C ARG A 588 -16.09 -51.84 -12.80
N ASN A 589 -16.59 -51.88 -11.58
CA ASN A 589 -16.47 -53.04 -10.71
C ASN A 589 -17.85 -53.54 -10.28
N THR A 590 -17.99 -54.85 -10.06
CA THR A 590 -19.20 -55.45 -9.49
C THR A 590 -19.32 -55.14 -7.99
N ALA A 591 -20.49 -55.42 -7.41
CA ALA A 591 -20.67 -55.35 -5.95
C ALA A 591 -19.62 -56.23 -5.23
N PRO A 592 -19.04 -55.75 -4.11
CA PRO A 592 -18.15 -56.56 -3.31
C PRO A 592 -18.93 -57.70 -2.62
N PRO A 593 -18.33 -58.91 -2.47
CA PRO A 593 -19.00 -60.06 -1.86
C PRO A 593 -19.32 -59.89 -0.37
N HIS A 594 -18.68 -58.91 0.29
CA HIS A 594 -18.97 -58.51 1.67
C HIS A 594 -19.13 -56.99 1.75
N PRO A 595 -20.09 -56.48 2.55
CA PRO A 595 -20.24 -55.05 2.74
C PRO A 595 -18.99 -54.46 3.40
N VAL A 596 -18.31 -53.57 2.69
CA VAL A 596 -17.15 -52.85 3.21
C VAL A 596 -17.67 -51.71 4.09
N SER A 597 -17.61 -51.88 5.42
CA SER A 597 -17.92 -50.80 6.34
C SER A 597 -16.70 -49.88 6.50
N VAL A 598 -16.95 -48.57 6.34
CA VAL A 598 -16.20 -47.37 6.81
C VAL A 598 -15.67 -46.46 5.67
N PRO A 599 -16.06 -45.17 5.63
CA PRO A 599 -15.34 -44.17 4.85
C PRO A 599 -14.06 -43.77 5.59
N ALA A 600 -12.89 -44.01 4.99
CA ALA A 600 -11.62 -43.46 5.47
C ALA A 600 -11.51 -41.95 5.15
N PRO A 601 -10.79 -41.15 5.97
CA PRO A 601 -10.57 -39.73 5.70
C PRO A 601 -9.84 -39.53 4.36
N GLY A 602 -10.41 -38.74 3.44
CA GLY A 602 -9.87 -38.47 2.11
C GLY A 602 -10.69 -39.01 0.93
N ALA A 603 -11.84 -39.64 1.19
CA ALA A 603 -12.79 -40.06 0.15
C ALA A 603 -13.30 -38.82 -0.65
N GLY A 604 -12.80 -38.63 -1.86
CA GLY A 604 -13.24 -37.57 -2.79
C GLY A 604 -12.15 -36.93 -3.65
N LEU A 605 -10.90 -36.85 -3.16
CA LEU A 605 -9.81 -36.16 -3.87
C LEU A 605 -9.40 -36.85 -5.19
N GLY A 606 -9.47 -38.19 -5.25
CA GLY A 606 -9.14 -38.95 -6.46
C GLY A 606 -10.10 -38.71 -7.62
N LEU A 607 -11.41 -38.63 -7.34
CA LEU A 607 -12.44 -38.38 -8.35
C LEU A 607 -12.40 -36.94 -8.87
N GLU A 608 -12.12 -35.97 -8.00
CA GLU A 608 -11.93 -34.57 -8.38
C GLU A 608 -10.70 -34.40 -9.28
N GLY A 609 -9.57 -35.04 -8.94
CA GLY A 609 -8.38 -35.05 -9.78
C GLY A 609 -8.58 -35.74 -11.15
N ILE A 610 -9.43 -36.79 -11.23
CA ILE A 610 -9.83 -37.37 -12.53
C ILE A 610 -10.59 -36.32 -13.35
N ARG A 611 -11.59 -35.65 -12.75
CA ARG A 611 -12.42 -34.65 -13.45
C ARG A 611 -11.60 -33.49 -14.00
N GLU A 612 -10.66 -32.96 -13.22
CA GLU A 612 -9.78 -31.89 -13.66
C GLU A 612 -8.90 -32.31 -14.85
N ARG A 613 -8.28 -33.49 -14.78
CA ARG A 613 -7.40 -34.00 -15.84
C ARG A 613 -8.15 -34.31 -17.14
N VAL A 614 -9.35 -34.88 -17.03
CA VAL A 614 -10.21 -35.16 -18.20
C VAL A 614 -10.73 -33.86 -18.82
N SER A 615 -11.16 -32.89 -18.01
CA SER A 615 -11.63 -31.59 -18.51
C SER A 615 -10.51 -30.77 -19.16
N ALA A 616 -9.27 -30.90 -18.67
CA ALA A 616 -8.11 -30.20 -19.23
C ALA A 616 -7.78 -30.60 -20.69
N VAL A 617 -8.21 -31.80 -21.11
CA VAL A 617 -8.08 -32.28 -22.50
C VAL A 617 -9.39 -32.14 -23.29
N GLY A 618 -10.38 -31.41 -22.76
CA GLY A 618 -11.69 -31.22 -23.39
C GLY A 618 -12.63 -32.42 -23.29
N GLY A 619 -12.31 -33.39 -22.44
CA GLY A 619 -13.15 -34.56 -22.20
C GLY A 619 -14.21 -34.35 -21.11
N THR A 620 -15.10 -35.32 -20.95
CA THR A 620 -16.12 -35.35 -19.90
C THR A 620 -16.00 -36.63 -19.07
N VAL A 621 -16.39 -36.57 -17.79
CA VAL A 621 -16.36 -37.74 -16.89
C VAL A 621 -17.66 -37.89 -16.13
N GLU A 622 -18.14 -39.13 -16.07
CA GLU A 622 -19.30 -39.57 -15.31
C GLU A 622 -18.89 -40.67 -14.34
N THR A 623 -19.45 -40.63 -13.13
CA THR A 623 -19.19 -41.64 -12.10
C THR A 623 -20.46 -41.93 -11.35
N GLY A 624 -20.72 -43.19 -11.00
CA GLY A 624 -21.91 -43.53 -10.23
C GLY A 624 -21.96 -44.99 -9.80
N GLU A 625 -22.94 -45.29 -8.95
CA GLU A 625 -23.27 -46.67 -8.58
C GLU A 625 -24.02 -47.35 -9.74
N THR A 626 -23.74 -48.63 -9.95
CA THR A 626 -24.46 -49.43 -10.93
C THR A 626 -25.66 -50.14 -10.28
N PRO A 627 -26.74 -50.46 -11.02
CA PRO A 627 -27.94 -51.09 -10.46
C PRO A 627 -27.69 -52.45 -9.77
N ASP A 628 -26.61 -53.12 -10.13
CA ASP A 628 -26.12 -54.36 -9.51
C ASP A 628 -25.25 -54.14 -8.25
N GLY A 629 -25.20 -52.92 -7.72
CA GLY A 629 -24.47 -52.56 -6.50
C GLY A 629 -22.96 -52.37 -6.69
N GLY A 630 -22.52 -52.24 -7.94
CA GLY A 630 -21.15 -51.90 -8.30
C GLY A 630 -20.92 -50.40 -8.43
N TYR A 631 -19.77 -50.01 -8.96
CA TYR A 631 -19.44 -48.61 -9.25
C TYR A 631 -18.77 -48.49 -10.61
N PHE A 632 -18.97 -47.37 -11.30
CA PHE A 632 -18.32 -47.10 -12.58
C PHE A 632 -17.73 -45.69 -12.63
N ILE A 633 -16.65 -45.58 -13.40
CA ILE A 633 -16.04 -44.33 -13.86
C ILE A 633 -15.98 -44.42 -15.38
N ARG A 634 -16.60 -43.47 -16.06
CA ARG A 634 -16.68 -43.39 -17.52
C ARG A 634 -16.17 -42.03 -17.95
N ALA A 635 -15.22 -41.97 -18.87
CA ALA A 635 -14.71 -40.73 -19.43
C ALA A 635 -14.72 -40.75 -20.95
N ALA A 636 -15.22 -39.68 -21.56
CA ALA A 636 -15.17 -39.46 -23.00
C ALA A 636 -14.05 -38.46 -23.32
N PHE A 637 -13.13 -38.85 -24.20
CA PHE A 637 -12.00 -38.04 -24.64
C PHE A 637 -12.15 -37.66 -26.11
N PRO A 638 -11.96 -36.40 -26.51
CA PRO A 638 -11.92 -36.03 -27.92
C PRO A 638 -10.63 -36.58 -28.57
N LEU A 639 -10.75 -37.11 -29.80
CA LEU A 639 -9.64 -37.65 -30.59
C LEU A 639 -9.10 -36.67 -31.62
#